data_AF-A0A7V1EPM0-F1
#
_entry.id   AF-A0A7V1EPM0-F1
#
_cell.length_a   1.000
_cell.length_b   1.000
_cell.length_c   1.000
_cell.angle_alpha   90.00
_cell.angle_beta   90.00
_cell.angle_gamma   90.00
#
_symmetry.space_group_name_H-M   'P 1'
#
loop_
_entity.id
_entity.type
_entity.pdbx_description
1 polymer ?
#
loop_
_entity_poly.entity_id
_entity_poly.type
_entity_poly.pdbx_seq_one_letter_code
_entity_poly.pdbx_strand_id
1 'polypeptide(L)' 'SGHGTFPNVISSMATGMDVSPLITKRIKLDEVHENLVTLQTDRNEVKITITNFE' A
#
# COMPACT_ATOMS: atom_id res chain seq x y z
N SER A 1 -7.26 14.33 -14.92
CA SER A 1 -7.74 12.99 -14.52
C SER A 1 -8.03 12.84 -13.03
N GLY A 2 -7.87 13.87 -12.18
CA GLY A 2 -8.06 13.74 -10.72
C GLY A 2 -9.23 14.51 -10.09
N HIS A 3 -9.95 15.34 -10.86
CA HIS A 3 -11.06 16.10 -10.30
C HIS A 3 -12.24 15.14 -10.01
N GLY A 4 -12.63 15.04 -8.75
CA GLY A 4 -13.70 14.15 -8.29
C GLY A 4 -13.26 12.72 -7.95
N THR A 5 -12.28 12.14 -8.65
CA THR A 5 -11.88 10.73 -8.39
C THR A 5 -11.27 10.51 -7.01
N PHE A 6 -10.29 11.34 -6.63
CA PHE A 6 -9.67 11.25 -5.30
C PHE A 6 -10.67 11.41 -4.14
N PRO A 7 -11.52 12.46 -4.10
CA PRO A 7 -12.50 12.59 -3.01
C PRO A 7 -13.53 11.47 -3.01
N ASN A 8 -13.93 10.95 -4.18
CA ASN A 8 -14.87 9.82 -4.24
C ASN A 8 -14.24 8.52 -3.71
N VAL A 9 -12.97 8.25 -4.00
CA VAL A 9 -12.26 7.08 -3.46
C VAL A 9 -12.10 7.19 -1.94
N ILE A 10 -11.71 8.37 -1.44
CA ILE A 10 -11.62 8.64 0.01
C ILE A 10 -12.99 8.42 0.67
N SER A 11 -14.04 8.99 0.09
CA SER A 11 -15.41 8.81 0.59
C SER A 11 -15.79 7.33 0.61
N SER A 12 -15.53 6.59 -0.47
CA SER A 12 -15.82 5.16 -0.57
C SER A 12 -15.09 4.36 0.51
N MET A 13 -13.79 4.63 0.72
CA MET A 13 -12.98 4.00 1.78
C MET A 13 -13.52 4.32 3.16
N ALA A 14 -13.89 5.58 3.42
CA ALA A 14 -14.46 6.02 4.70
C ALA A 14 -15.83 5.40 4.98
N THR A 15 -16.62 5.12 3.94
CA THR A 15 -17.97 4.53 4.08
C THR A 15 -18.00 3.00 4.03
N GLY A 16 -16.85 2.33 3.94
CA GLY A 16 -16.77 0.87 4.12
C GLY A 16 -16.01 0.10 3.04
N MET A 17 -15.45 0.75 2.02
CA MET A 17 -14.53 0.08 1.09
C MET A 17 -13.16 -0.14 1.75
N ASP A 18 -13.04 -1.23 2.51
CA ASP A 18 -11.78 -1.61 3.14
C ASP A 18 -10.80 -2.20 2.11
N VAL A 19 -9.74 -1.45 1.82
CA VAL A 19 -8.65 -1.86 0.93
C VAL A 19 -7.42 -2.36 1.70
N SER A 20 -7.45 -2.34 3.04
CA SER A 20 -6.35 -2.83 3.88
C SER A 20 -6.00 -4.31 3.69
N PRO A 21 -6.91 -5.22 3.28
CA PRO A 21 -6.56 -6.60 2.97
C PRO A 21 -5.63 -6.77 1.78
N LEU A 22 -5.46 -5.73 0.95
CA LEU A 22 -4.49 -5.76 -0.13
C LEU A 22 -3.05 -5.79 0.40
N ILE A 23 -2.80 -5.29 1.61
CA ILE A 23 -1.46 -5.21 2.20
C ILE A 23 -0.95 -6.62 2.52
N THR A 24 0.10 -7.05 1.84
CA THR A 24 0.72 -8.38 2.03
C THR A 24 1.82 -8.34 3.09
N LYS A 25 2.58 -7.24 3.15
CA LYS A 25 3.68 -7.05 4.11
C LYS A 25 3.73 -5.64 4.66
N ARG A 26 4.12 -5.52 5.93
CA ARG A 26 4.40 -4.25 6.62
C ARG A 26 5.87 -4.18 6.97
N ILE A 27 6.50 -3.04 6.68
CA ILE A 27 7.95 -2.84 6.87
C ILE A 27 8.25 -1.51 7.57
N LYS A 28 9.48 -1.39 8.06
CA LYS A 28 10.12 -0.14 8.46
C LYS A 28 10.78 0.55 7.26
N LEU A 29 11.24 1.78 7.47
CA LEU A 29 11.86 2.60 6.42
C LEU A 29 13.20 2.04 5.94
N ASP A 30 14.01 1.48 6.83
CA ASP A 30 15.32 0.89 6.55
C ASP A 30 15.25 -0.39 5.69
N GLU A 31 14.12 -1.11 5.74
CA GLU A 31 13.88 -2.32 4.97
C GLU A 31 13.44 -2.05 3.51
N VAL A 32 13.18 -0.79 3.13
CA VAL A 32 12.60 -0.45 1.81
C VAL A 32 13.46 -0.96 0.66
N HIS A 33 14.79 -0.83 0.74
CA HIS A 33 15.68 -1.21 -0.37
C HIS A 33 15.57 -2.69 -0.71
N GLU A 34 15.66 -3.57 0.29
CA GLU A 34 15.55 -5.02 0.10
C GLU A 34 14.20 -5.39 -0.51
N ASN A 35 13.10 -4.82 0.02
CA ASN A 35 11.75 -5.12 -0.45
C ASN A 35 11.48 -4.59 -1.88
N LEU A 36 12.12 -3.49 -2.30
CA LEU A 36 12.06 -3.03 -3.69
C LEU A 36 12.75 -4.01 -4.66
N VAL A 37 13.83 -4.67 -4.25
CA VAL A 37 14.48 -5.71 -5.05
C VAL A 37 13.58 -6.95 -5.13
N THR A 38 13.00 -7.38 -4.00
CA THR A 38 12.06 -8.51 -3.95
C THR A 38 10.86 -8.30 -4.88
N LEU A 39 10.27 -7.10 -4.89
CA LEU A 39 9.09 -6.76 -5.71
C LEU A 39 9.31 -6.90 -7.23
N GLN A 40 10.55 -7.01 -7.69
CA GLN A 40 10.85 -7.18 -9.13
C GLN A 40 10.49 -8.58 -9.63
N THR A 41 10.50 -9.58 -8.75
CA THR A 41 10.34 -11.00 -9.12
C THR A 41 9.33 -11.75 -8.28
N ASP A 42 9.13 -11.35 -7.01
CA ASP A 42 8.17 -11.99 -6.13
C ASP A 42 6.73 -11.63 -6.53
N ARG A 43 5.89 -12.66 -6.66
CA ARG A 43 4.48 -12.55 -7.03
C ARG A 43 3.53 -12.78 -5.85
N ASN A 44 4.08 -13.06 -4.66
CA ASN A 44 3.31 -13.26 -3.44
C ASN A 44 3.23 -11.95 -2.64
N GLU A 45 4.36 -11.28 -2.45
CA GLU A 45 4.42 -10.01 -1.71
C GLU A 45 4.20 -8.80 -2.63
N VAL A 46 2.94 -8.50 -2.94
CA VAL A 46 2.57 -7.55 -4.02
C VAL A 46 2.14 -6.16 -3.54
N LYS A 47 1.90 -5.96 -2.25
CA LYS A 47 1.58 -4.65 -1.67
C LYS A 47 2.26 -4.52 -0.30
N ILE A 48 3.46 -3.97 -0.35
CA ILE A 48 4.29 -3.73 0.83
C ILE A 48 4.04 -2.29 1.30
N THR A 49 3.77 -2.10 2.59
CA THR A 49 3.42 -0.80 3.17
C THR A 49 4.37 -0.46 4.32
N ILE A 50 4.90 0.76 4.32
CA ILE A 50 5.67 1.28 5.45
C ILE A 50 4.68 1.68 6.54
N THR A 51 4.88 1.18 7.76
CA THR A 51 3.95 1.47 8.89
C THR A 51 4.58 2.20 10.06
N ASN A 52 5.91 2.14 10.19
CA ASN A 52 6.65 2.90 11.19
C ASN A 52 7.71 3.76 10.47
N PHE A 53 7.71 5.06 10.76
CA PHE A 53 8.66 6.05 10.23
C PHE A 53 9.79 6.36 11.21
N GLU A 54 9.92 5.58 12.28
CA GLU A 54 11.03 5.64 13.22
C GLU A 54 12.30 5.03 12.64
#